data_AF-A0A1E5QWL4-F1
#
_entry.id   AF-A0A1E5QWL4-F1
#
_cell.length_a   1.000
_cell.length_b   1.000
_cell.length_c   1.000
_cell.angle_alpha   90.00
_cell.angle_beta   90.00
_cell.angle_gamma   90.00
#
_symmetry.space_group_name_H-M   'P 1'
#
loop_
_entity.id
_entity.type
_entity.pdbx_description
1 polymer ?
#
loop_
_entity_poly.entity_id
_entity_poly.type
_entity_poly.pdbx_seq_one_letter_code
_entity_poly.pdbx_strand_id
1 'polypeptide(L)'
;MGKQANALKLLLSGFEANREKIRTIENATYSMEQFNFSNLSEAASYARRGKNSAVLKRLDYYCYHPLLEDGNVLVDLPGIDAPIKKDAELAYRKIEDANTSAVVCVLKPASAGDLTQAETDLLERLKTNPAIRDRVFYVFNRIDQTWYNGQLRQRLDSLINSEFNHTNRIYKTSGLLGF
;
A
#
# COMPACT_ATOMS: atom_id res chain seq x y z
N MET A 1 -20.25 -8.95 -6.34
CA MET A 1 -20.71 -8.30 -7.59
C MET A 1 -20.70 -6.78 -7.54
N GLY A 2 -21.20 -6.11 -6.48
CA GLY A 2 -21.23 -4.63 -6.42
C GLY A 2 -19.89 -3.89 -6.52
N LYS A 3 -18.80 -4.43 -5.93
CA LYS A 3 -17.46 -3.80 -6.00
C LYS A 3 -16.85 -3.79 -7.41
N GLN A 4 -17.04 -4.87 -8.17
CA GLN A 4 -16.54 -4.98 -9.55
C GLN A 4 -17.30 -4.06 -10.51
N ALA A 5 -18.62 -3.96 -10.36
CA ALA A 5 -19.43 -3.04 -11.16
C ALA A 5 -19.02 -1.57 -10.93
N ASN A 6 -18.70 -1.20 -9.68
CA ASN A 6 -18.23 0.13 -9.37
C ASN A 6 -16.82 0.39 -9.92
N ALA A 7 -15.90 -0.57 -9.83
CA ALA A 7 -14.55 -0.44 -10.39
C ALA A 7 -14.57 -0.24 -11.91
N LEU A 8 -15.40 -1.00 -12.64
CA LEU A 8 -15.55 -0.81 -14.09
C LEU A 8 -16.14 0.56 -14.44
N LYS A 9 -17.14 1.02 -13.68
CA LYS A 9 -17.72 2.36 -13.87
C LYS A 9 -16.67 3.46 -13.67
N LEU A 10 -15.85 3.36 -12.62
CA LEU A 10 -14.76 4.30 -12.36
C LEU A 10 -13.71 4.28 -13.47
N LEU A 11 -13.39 3.10 -14.00
CA LEU A 11 -12.46 2.95 -15.12
C LEU A 11 -12.99 3.62 -16.39
N LEU A 12 -14.26 3.38 -16.75
CA LEU A 12 -14.89 3.98 -17.93
C LEU A 12 -14.93 5.50 -17.82
N SER A 13 -15.45 6.03 -16.70
CA SER A 13 -15.46 7.48 -16.47
C SER A 13 -14.05 8.07 -16.39
N GLY A 14 -13.08 7.30 -15.90
CA GLY A 14 -11.66 7.66 -15.88
C GLY A 14 -11.06 7.76 -17.28
N PHE A 15 -11.33 6.77 -18.12
CA PHE A 15 -10.88 6.74 -19.50
C PHE A 15 -11.46 7.89 -20.31
N GLU A 16 -12.78 8.12 -20.23
CA GLU A 16 -13.45 9.22 -20.92
C GLU A 16 -12.88 10.58 -20.51
N ALA A 17 -12.70 10.81 -19.20
CA ALA A 17 -12.20 12.08 -18.68
C ALA A 17 -10.72 12.35 -19.00
N ASN A 18 -9.93 11.32 -19.32
CA ASN A 18 -8.49 11.42 -19.55
C ASN A 18 -8.08 10.96 -20.95
N ARG A 19 -9.04 10.80 -21.87
CA ARG A 19 -8.82 10.20 -23.21
C ARG A 19 -7.68 10.87 -23.98
N GLU A 20 -7.60 12.19 -23.94
CA GLU A 20 -6.56 12.97 -24.62
C GLU A 20 -5.15 12.76 -24.04
N LYS A 21 -5.08 12.23 -22.81
CA LYS A 21 -3.84 11.98 -22.07
C LYS A 21 -3.46 10.49 -22.06
N ILE A 22 -4.28 9.63 -22.65
CA ILE A 22 -4.04 8.19 -22.70
C ILE A 22 -3.49 7.83 -24.08
N ARG A 23 -2.24 7.36 -24.12
CA ARG A 23 -1.66 6.75 -25.32
C ARG A 23 -2.13 5.30 -25.43
N THR A 24 -2.37 4.85 -26.66
CA THR A 24 -2.91 3.51 -26.94
C THR A 24 -1.89 2.38 -26.77
N ILE A 25 -0.60 2.69 -26.98
CA ILE A 25 0.48 1.69 -27.03
C ILE A 25 1.34 1.71 -25.76
N GLU A 26 1.64 2.90 -25.23
CA GLU A 26 2.58 3.08 -24.12
C GLU A 26 1.99 3.95 -23.00
N ASN A 27 2.58 3.89 -21.80
CA ASN A 27 2.16 4.78 -20.72
C ASN A 27 2.72 6.17 -21.00
N ALA A 28 1.85 7.18 -21.01
CA ALA A 28 2.29 8.56 -21.06
C ALA A 28 2.74 9.02 -19.66
N THR A 29 3.85 9.75 -19.61
CA THR A 29 4.34 10.42 -18.41
C THR A 29 4.15 11.91 -18.56
N TYR A 30 3.58 12.54 -17.53
CA TYR A 30 3.29 13.97 -17.52
C TYR A 30 3.86 14.59 -16.25
N SER A 31 4.52 15.73 -16.38
CA SER A 31 4.99 16.53 -15.25
C SER A 31 3.83 17.29 -14.58
N MET A 32 4.08 17.84 -13.39
CA MET A 32 3.13 18.75 -12.72
C MET A 32 2.80 19.97 -13.58
N GLU A 33 3.79 20.52 -14.29
CA GLU A 33 3.62 21.67 -15.19
C GLU A 33 2.64 21.36 -16.32
N GLN A 34 2.71 20.16 -16.91
CA GLN A 34 1.78 19.74 -17.98
C GLN A 34 0.34 19.59 -17.49
N PHE A 35 0.14 19.45 -16.18
CA PHE A 35 -1.18 19.46 -15.54
C PHE A 35 -1.56 20.82 -14.94
N ASN A 36 -0.68 21.83 -15.05
CA ASN A 36 -0.81 23.14 -14.38
C ASN A 36 -1.00 23.02 -12.86
N PHE A 37 -0.41 22.00 -12.22
CA PHE A 37 -0.44 21.89 -10.76
C PHE A 37 0.60 22.82 -10.16
N SER A 38 0.15 23.74 -9.31
CA SER A 38 0.99 24.72 -8.63
C SER A 38 1.58 24.19 -7.32
N ASN A 39 0.99 23.13 -6.76
CA ASN A 39 1.38 22.57 -5.47
C ASN A 39 1.02 21.08 -5.32
N LEU A 40 1.55 20.45 -4.26
CA LEU A 40 1.35 19.03 -3.98
C LEU A 40 -0.11 18.69 -3.63
N SER A 41 -0.86 19.61 -3.04
CA SER A 41 -2.26 19.40 -2.68
C SER A 41 -3.13 19.19 -3.92
N GLU A 42 -2.88 19.95 -4.99
CA GLU A 42 -3.56 19.80 -6.28
C GLU A 42 -3.25 18.46 -6.94
N ALA A 43 -1.97 18.09 -7.00
CA ALA A 43 -1.54 16.80 -7.53
C ALA A 43 -2.13 15.63 -6.73
N ALA A 44 -2.10 15.70 -5.39
CA ALA A 44 -2.69 14.70 -4.52
C ALA A 44 -4.21 14.62 -4.69
N SER A 45 -4.89 15.76 -4.86
CA SER A 45 -6.34 15.81 -5.10
C SER A 45 -6.71 15.20 -6.44
N TYR A 46 -5.92 15.44 -7.48
CA TYR A 46 -6.09 14.82 -8.79
C TYR A 46 -5.92 13.29 -8.72
N ALA A 47 -4.97 12.81 -7.92
CA ALA A 47 -4.67 11.39 -7.75
C ALA A 47 -5.63 10.64 -6.81
N ARG A 48 -6.22 11.30 -5.80
CA ARG A 48 -6.88 10.60 -4.68
C ARG A 48 -8.27 10.03 -4.94
N ARG A 49 -9.04 10.47 -5.95
CA ARG A 49 -10.44 10.03 -6.06
C ARG A 49 -10.99 9.80 -7.47
N GLY A 50 -11.56 8.60 -7.61
CA GLY A 50 -12.65 8.24 -8.50
C GLY A 50 -12.18 7.88 -9.91
N LYS A 51 -12.20 8.88 -10.79
CA LYS A 51 -12.02 8.67 -12.23
C LYS A 51 -10.55 8.70 -12.65
N ASN A 52 -9.76 9.63 -12.13
CA ASN A 52 -8.35 9.75 -12.53
C ASN A 52 -7.49 8.62 -11.94
N SER A 53 -7.70 8.29 -10.67
CA SER A 53 -7.00 7.19 -9.99
C SER A 53 -7.19 5.83 -10.66
N ALA A 54 -8.30 5.63 -11.38
CA ALA A 54 -8.60 4.38 -12.08
C ALA A 54 -7.75 4.17 -13.35
N VAL A 55 -7.16 5.24 -13.90
CA VAL A 55 -6.32 5.19 -15.11
C VAL A 55 -4.86 5.57 -14.85
N LEU A 56 -4.54 6.04 -13.63
CA LEU A 56 -3.17 6.32 -13.21
C LEU A 56 -2.47 5.02 -12.82
N LYS A 57 -1.33 4.76 -13.45
CA LYS A 57 -0.52 3.56 -13.19
C LYS A 57 0.54 3.76 -12.10
N ARG A 58 1.18 4.93 -12.09
CA ARG A 58 2.29 5.27 -11.18
C ARG A 58 2.36 6.76 -10.97
N LEU A 59 2.78 7.17 -9.77
CA LEU A 59 3.13 8.55 -9.44
C LEU A 59 4.57 8.53 -8.92
N ASP A 60 5.43 9.28 -9.58
CA ASP A 60 6.82 9.47 -9.15
C ASP A 60 6.88 10.83 -8.44
N TYR A 61 7.20 10.83 -7.14
CA TYR A 61 7.27 12.02 -6.31
C TYR A 61 8.71 12.24 -5.84
N TYR A 62 9.21 13.45 -6.08
CA TYR A 62 10.56 13.87 -5.71
C TYR A 62 10.46 14.94 -4.64
N CYS A 63 11.13 14.72 -3.51
CA CYS A 63 11.23 15.71 -2.44
C CYS A 63 12.62 15.66 -1.80
N TYR A 64 13.00 16.77 -1.17
CA TYR A 64 14.18 16.81 -0.31
C TYR A 64 13.79 16.34 1.09
N HIS A 65 14.28 15.16 1.49
CA HIS A 65 14.05 14.61 2.81
C HIS A 65 15.30 13.82 3.24
N PRO A 66 15.77 13.95 4.50
CA PRO A 66 16.99 13.27 4.97
C PRO A 66 16.99 11.75 4.70
N LEU A 67 15.84 11.10 4.88
CA LEU A 67 15.69 9.67 4.57
C LEU A 67 16.00 9.28 3.12
N LEU A 68 15.95 10.22 2.17
CA LEU A 68 16.19 9.97 0.74
C LEU A 68 17.59 10.38 0.27
N GLU A 69 18.40 11.01 1.14
CA GLU A 69 19.71 11.56 0.77
C GLU A 69 20.68 10.49 0.25
N ASP A 70 20.64 9.29 0.85
CA ASP A 70 21.48 8.16 0.46
C ASP A 70 20.94 7.36 -0.75
N GLY A 71 20.00 7.94 -1.50
CA GLY A 71 19.38 7.27 -2.66
C GLY A 71 18.30 6.26 -2.31
N ASN A 72 17.76 6.30 -1.09
CA ASN A 72 16.60 5.48 -0.73
C ASN A 72 15.38 5.86 -1.57
N VAL A 73 14.63 4.86 -2.02
CA VAL A 73 13.38 5.06 -2.76
C VAL A 73 12.26 4.35 -2.02
N LEU A 74 11.27 5.12 -1.57
CA LEU A 74 10.06 4.59 -0.95
C LEU A 74 9.02 4.31 -2.02
N VAL A 75 8.49 3.10 -2.05
CA VAL A 75 7.47 2.69 -3.01
C VAL A 75 6.21 2.29 -2.24
N ASP A 76 5.19 3.13 -2.33
CA ASP A 76 3.85 2.77 -1.88
C ASP A 76 3.17 1.91 -2.96
N LEU A 77 2.59 0.79 -2.55
CA LEU A 77 2.03 -0.22 -3.43
C LEU A 77 0.52 -0.27 -3.27
N PRO A 78 -0.23 -0.65 -4.33
CA PRO A 78 -1.65 -0.95 -4.17
C PRO A 78 -1.87 -1.98 -3.05
N GLY A 79 -3.00 -1.88 -2.37
CA GLY A 79 -3.36 -2.82 -1.31
C GLY A 79 -3.38 -4.27 -1.83
N ILE A 80 -2.92 -5.21 -1.01
CA ILE A 80 -2.97 -6.65 -1.30
C ILE A 80 -4.41 -7.18 -1.46
N ASP A 81 -5.39 -6.43 -0.95
CA ASP A 81 -6.83 -6.65 -1.07
C ASP A 81 -7.48 -5.82 -2.20
N ALA A 82 -6.68 -5.29 -3.13
CA ALA A 82 -7.18 -4.49 -4.24
C ALA A 82 -8.24 -5.25 -5.06
N PRO A 83 -9.34 -4.60 -5.47
CA PRO A 83 -10.43 -5.25 -6.18
C PRO A 83 -10.02 -5.76 -7.58
N ILE A 84 -8.94 -5.20 -8.14
CA ILE A 84 -8.37 -5.59 -9.42
C ILE A 84 -7.18 -6.51 -9.14
N LYS A 85 -7.27 -7.78 -9.57
CA LYS A 85 -6.25 -8.81 -9.30
C LYS A 85 -4.85 -8.38 -9.74
N LYS A 86 -4.74 -7.73 -10.90
CA LYS A 86 -3.46 -7.23 -11.44
C LYS A 86 -2.76 -6.24 -10.50
N ASP A 87 -3.53 -5.43 -9.77
CA ASP A 87 -3.00 -4.43 -8.84
C ASP A 87 -2.50 -5.09 -7.55
N ALA A 88 -3.25 -6.06 -7.02
CA ALA A 88 -2.79 -6.88 -5.91
C ALA A 88 -1.51 -7.68 -6.29
N GLU A 89 -1.47 -8.27 -7.49
CA GLU A 89 -0.30 -8.97 -8.03
C GLU A 89 0.93 -8.06 -8.22
N LEU A 90 0.74 -6.75 -8.37
CA LEU A 90 1.87 -5.82 -8.43
C LEU A 90 2.59 -5.75 -7.08
N ALA A 91 1.84 -5.74 -5.98
CA ALA A 91 2.40 -5.76 -4.64
C ALA A 91 3.25 -7.03 -4.42
N TYR A 92 2.69 -8.20 -4.72
CA TYR A 92 3.41 -9.48 -4.61
C TYR A 92 4.68 -9.51 -5.47
N ARG A 93 4.59 -9.09 -6.74
CA ARG A 93 5.76 -9.06 -7.63
C ARG A 93 6.88 -8.17 -7.08
N LYS A 94 6.53 -7.01 -6.50
CA LYS A 94 7.54 -6.09 -5.96
C LYS A 94 8.14 -6.61 -4.66
N ILE A 95 7.34 -7.27 -3.83
CA ILE A 95 7.80 -7.95 -2.61
C ILE A 95 8.78 -9.09 -2.94
N GLU A 96 8.58 -9.80 -4.05
CA GLU A 96 9.43 -10.91 -4.50
C GLU A 96 10.66 -10.49 -5.31
N ASP A 97 10.70 -9.27 -5.80
CA ASP A 97 11.81 -8.72 -6.60
C ASP A 97 13.14 -8.79 -5.83
N ALA A 98 14.18 -9.36 -6.45
CA ALA A 98 15.50 -9.47 -5.84
C ALA A 98 16.13 -8.11 -5.52
N ASN A 99 15.74 -7.04 -6.26
CA ASN A 99 16.23 -5.68 -6.04
C ASN A 99 15.50 -4.94 -4.91
N THR A 100 14.48 -5.54 -4.29
CA THR A 100 13.80 -4.93 -3.16
C THR A 100 14.63 -5.12 -1.88
N SER A 101 15.21 -4.04 -1.36
CA SER A 101 16.09 -4.11 -0.19
C SER A 101 15.34 -4.46 1.11
N ALA A 102 14.15 -3.90 1.30
CA ALA A 102 13.32 -4.10 2.49
C ALA A 102 11.84 -4.02 2.14
N VAL A 103 11.01 -4.73 2.90
CA VAL A 103 9.55 -4.70 2.77
C VAL A 103 8.95 -4.34 4.12
N VAL A 104 8.12 -3.30 4.15
CA VAL A 104 7.36 -2.92 5.35
C VAL A 104 5.90 -3.33 5.17
N CYS A 105 5.48 -4.38 5.88
CA CYS A 105 4.11 -4.85 5.87
C CYS A 105 3.31 -4.10 6.94
N VAL A 106 2.47 -3.17 6.50
CA VAL A 106 1.56 -2.42 7.38
C VAL A 106 0.26 -3.19 7.56
N LEU A 107 0.06 -3.75 8.76
CA LEU A 107 -1.04 -4.64 9.11
C LEU A 107 -2.14 -3.90 9.91
N LYS A 108 -3.40 -4.30 9.69
CA LYS A 108 -4.59 -3.72 10.33
C LYS A 108 -5.11 -4.37 11.63
N PRO A 109 -4.62 -5.52 12.15
CA PRO A 109 -5.22 -6.20 13.31
C PRO A 109 -5.39 -5.34 14.57
N ALA A 110 -4.58 -4.31 14.80
CA ALA A 110 -4.78 -3.41 15.95
C ALA A 110 -6.13 -2.68 15.91
N SER A 111 -6.71 -2.50 14.72
CA SER A 111 -8.05 -1.93 14.50
C SER A 111 -9.11 -2.97 14.17
N ALA A 112 -8.73 -4.06 13.49
CA ALA A 112 -9.67 -5.09 13.02
C ALA A 112 -9.86 -6.26 14.01
N GLY A 113 -8.93 -6.45 14.94
CA GLY A 113 -8.88 -7.57 15.87
C GLY A 113 -8.15 -8.80 15.32
N ASP A 114 -8.27 -9.07 14.02
CA ASP A 114 -7.74 -10.28 13.37
C ASP A 114 -7.12 -9.95 12.00
N LEU A 115 -6.34 -10.89 11.44
CA LEU A 115 -5.85 -10.79 10.06
C LEU A 115 -7.00 -10.99 9.08
N THR A 116 -6.99 -10.20 8.01
CA THR A 116 -7.80 -10.47 6.83
C THR A 116 -7.24 -11.66 6.05
N GLN A 117 -8.07 -12.33 5.24
CA GLN A 117 -7.59 -13.43 4.38
C GLN A 117 -6.40 -13.00 3.50
N ALA A 118 -6.44 -11.78 2.94
CA ALA A 118 -5.35 -11.27 2.12
C ALA A 118 -4.04 -11.08 2.90
N GLU A 119 -4.12 -10.63 4.16
CA GLU A 119 -2.95 -10.55 5.04
C GLU A 119 -2.43 -11.95 5.40
N THR A 120 -3.31 -12.91 5.68
CA THR A 120 -2.93 -14.32 5.93
C THR A 120 -2.20 -14.92 4.72
N ASP A 121 -2.76 -14.79 3.52
CA ASP A 121 -2.15 -15.29 2.28
C ASP A 121 -0.77 -14.67 2.03
N LEU A 122 -0.63 -13.36 2.30
CA LEU A 122 0.66 -12.67 2.24
C LEU A 122 1.66 -13.29 3.22
N LEU A 123 1.28 -13.51 4.48
CA LEU A 123 2.17 -14.09 5.48
C LEU A 123 2.61 -15.51 5.13
N GLU A 124 1.71 -16.36 4.62
CA GLU A 124 2.04 -17.70 4.16
C GLU A 124 3.06 -17.67 3.02
N ARG A 125 2.86 -16.77 2.05
CA ARG A 125 3.77 -16.59 0.92
C ARG A 125 5.15 -16.08 1.36
N LEU A 126 5.20 -15.18 2.35
CA LEU A 126 6.46 -14.71 2.93
C LEU A 126 7.17 -15.82 3.74
N LYS A 127 6.42 -16.64 4.49
CA LYS A 127 6.98 -17.76 5.26
C LYS A 127 7.64 -18.81 4.36
N THR A 128 7.07 -19.06 3.18
CA THR A 128 7.56 -20.06 2.21
C THR A 128 8.74 -19.58 1.36
N ASN A 129 9.08 -18.29 1.39
CA ASN A 129 10.20 -17.71 0.64
C ASN A 129 11.26 -17.09 1.57
N PRO A 130 12.28 -17.85 1.99
CA PRO A 130 13.31 -17.38 2.94
C PRO A 130 14.06 -16.12 2.49
N ALA A 131 14.30 -15.98 1.17
CA ALA A 131 15.00 -14.82 0.62
C ALA A 131 14.25 -13.50 0.85
N ILE A 132 12.92 -13.57 0.97
CA ILE A 132 12.07 -12.41 1.25
C ILE A 132 11.84 -12.25 2.74
N ARG A 133 11.63 -13.35 3.46
CA ARG A 133 11.34 -13.35 4.90
C ARG A 133 12.34 -12.51 5.69
N ASP A 134 13.62 -12.63 5.38
CA ASP A 134 14.71 -11.99 6.13
C ASP A 134 14.88 -10.50 5.80
N ARG A 135 14.02 -9.90 4.97
CA ARG A 135 13.95 -8.46 4.66
C ARG A 135 12.59 -7.81 4.98
N VAL A 136 11.68 -8.55 5.61
CA VAL A 136 10.34 -8.05 5.97
C VAL A 136 10.32 -7.47 7.40
N PHE A 137 9.64 -6.35 7.55
CA PHE A 137 9.32 -5.68 8.80
C PHE A 137 7.80 -5.61 8.94
N TYR A 138 7.28 -6.02 10.09
CA TYR A 138 5.84 -6.04 10.35
C TYR A 138 5.46 -4.86 11.23
N VAL A 139 4.56 -4.03 10.73
CA VAL A 139 4.13 -2.80 11.39
C VAL A 139 2.63 -2.88 11.67
N PHE A 140 2.27 -3.03 12.94
CA PHE A 140 0.89 -2.97 13.39
C PHE A 140 0.49 -1.51 13.61
N ASN A 141 -0.18 -0.94 12.61
CA ASN A 141 -0.63 0.45 12.63
C ASN A 141 -1.97 0.61 13.34
N ARG A 142 -2.27 1.82 13.82
CA ARG A 142 -3.44 2.18 14.63
C ARG A 142 -3.44 1.55 16.02
N ILE A 143 -2.25 1.44 16.63
CA ILE A 143 -2.14 0.87 17.98
C ILE A 143 -2.95 1.66 19.02
N ASP A 144 -3.17 2.95 18.77
CA ASP A 144 -4.01 3.84 19.57
C ASP A 144 -5.43 3.30 19.80
N GLN A 145 -5.98 2.52 18.87
CA GLN A 145 -7.31 1.93 19.00
C GLN A 145 -7.38 0.81 20.06
N THR A 146 -6.22 0.24 20.41
CA THR A 146 -6.13 -0.81 21.44
C THR A 146 -6.05 -0.25 22.86
N TRP A 147 -5.73 1.05 23.02
CA TRP A 147 -5.50 1.67 24.34
C TRP A 147 -6.74 1.68 25.22
N TYR A 148 -7.90 1.91 24.59
CA TYR A 148 -9.19 1.97 25.28
C TYR A 148 -10.05 0.71 25.04
N ASN A 149 -9.51 -0.28 24.34
CA ASN A 149 -10.20 -1.54 24.04
C ASN A 149 -9.33 -2.74 24.44
N GLY A 150 -9.52 -3.21 25.68
CA GLY A 150 -8.78 -4.35 26.22
C GLY A 150 -8.95 -5.64 25.43
N GLN A 151 -10.12 -5.85 24.79
CA GLN A 151 -10.37 -7.02 23.95
C GLN A 151 -9.54 -6.98 22.67
N LEU A 152 -9.50 -5.83 21.97
CA LEU A 152 -8.65 -5.66 20.79
C LEU A 152 -7.18 -5.81 21.13
N ARG A 153 -6.74 -5.23 22.26
CA ARG A 153 -5.37 -5.39 22.75
C ARG A 153 -5.01 -6.86 22.98
N GLN A 154 -5.85 -7.60 23.69
CA GLN A 154 -5.62 -9.02 23.97
C GLN A 154 -5.58 -9.87 22.71
N ARG A 155 -6.48 -9.61 21.74
CA ARG A 155 -6.49 -10.31 20.45
C ARG A 155 -5.21 -10.03 19.67
N LEU A 156 -4.80 -8.76 19.59
CA LEU A 156 -3.58 -8.36 18.92
C LEU A 156 -2.34 -9.02 19.55
N ASP A 157 -2.22 -8.98 20.88
CA ASP A 157 -1.09 -9.58 21.58
C ASP A 157 -1.07 -11.11 21.40
N SER A 158 -2.24 -11.76 21.41
CA SER A 158 -2.35 -13.21 21.12
C SER A 158 -1.90 -13.54 19.69
N LEU A 159 -2.36 -12.77 18.71
CA LEU A 159 -1.99 -12.92 17.30
C LEU A 159 -0.48 -12.74 17.08
N ILE A 160 0.12 -11.71 17.69
CA ILE A 160 1.56 -11.46 17.60
C ILE A 160 2.34 -12.67 18.16
N ASN A 161 1.93 -13.17 19.32
CA ASN A 161 2.60 -14.30 19.96
C ASN A 161 2.43 -15.63 19.20
N SER A 162 1.31 -15.83 18.50
CA SER A 162 1.08 -17.07 17.73
C SER A 162 1.73 -17.01 16.34
N GLU A 163 1.49 -15.96 15.58
CA GLU A 163 1.85 -15.90 14.15
C GLU A 163 3.24 -15.32 13.87
N PHE A 164 3.75 -14.50 14.79
CA PHE A 164 4.98 -13.73 14.57
C PHE A 164 6.13 -14.10 15.54
N ASN A 165 6.00 -15.19 16.30
CA ASN A 165 7.04 -15.69 17.21
C ASN A 165 8.39 -16.03 16.54
N HIS A 166 8.41 -16.17 15.21
CA HIS A 166 9.59 -16.51 14.42
C HIS A 166 10.46 -15.29 14.07
N THR A 167 10.07 -14.07 14.45
CA THR A 167 10.77 -12.83 14.08
C THR A 167 10.74 -11.78 15.18
N ASN A 168 11.80 -10.99 15.28
CA ASN A 168 11.90 -9.84 16.17
C ASN A 168 11.62 -8.51 15.46
N ARG A 169 11.23 -8.53 14.17
CA ARG A 169 11.02 -7.33 13.35
C ARG A 169 9.58 -6.86 13.38
N ILE A 170 9.06 -6.69 14.59
CA ILE A 170 7.68 -6.33 14.85
C ILE A 170 7.64 -4.96 15.51
N TYR A 171 6.85 -4.07 14.95
CA TYR A 171 6.72 -2.69 15.39
C TYR A 171 5.24 -2.36 15.58
N LYS A 172 4.93 -1.63 16.64
CA LYS A 172 3.59 -1.12 16.94
C LYS A 172 3.64 0.39 16.79
N THR A 173 2.78 0.96 15.96
CA THR A 173 2.79 2.39 15.60
C THR A 173 1.39 2.97 15.57
N SER A 174 1.30 4.28 15.72
CA SER A 174 0.14 5.05 15.29
C SER A 174 0.59 6.08 14.26
N GLY A 175 0.36 5.80 12.97
CA GLY A 175 0.60 6.77 11.91
C GLY A 175 -0.28 8.03 12.02
N LEU A 176 -1.36 7.96 12.80
CA LEU A 176 -2.19 9.13 13.12
C LEU A 176 -1.50 10.06 14.14
N LEU A 177 -0.83 9.48 15.14
CA LEU A 177 -0.17 10.21 16.23
C LEU A 177 1.33 10.45 15.98
N GLY A 178 1.93 9.78 14.99
CA GLY A 178 3.29 10.03 14.52
C GLY A 178 4.40 9.30 15.27
N PHE A 179 4.15 8.11 15.82
CA PHE A 179 5.17 7.26 16.50
C PHE A 179 5.02 5.79 16.16
#